data_AF-A0A1J0P719-F1
#
_entry.id   AF-A0A1J0P719-F1
#
_cell.length_a   1.000
_cell.length_b   1.000
_cell.length_c   1.000
_cell.angle_alpha   90.00
_cell.angle_beta   90.00
_cell.angle_gamma   90.00
#
_symmetry.space_group_name_H-M   'P 1'
#
loop_
_entity.id
_entity.type
_entity.pdbx_description
1 polymer ?
#
loop_
_entity_poly.entity_id
_entity_poly.type
_entity_poly.pdbx_seq_one_letter_code
_entity_poly.pdbx_strand_id
1 'polypeptide(L)' 'MIPAEASAEQSEESGKLEAMLDQLPANQAAVLRLHILEGLSIRQAAEAMGVSHTTAHRLERKALASLRAELA' A
#
# COMPACT_ATOMS: atom_id res chain seq x y z
N MET A 1 25.00 2.93 18.36
CA MET A 1 24.14 4.13 18.45
C MET A 1 23.62 4.37 17.05
N ILE A 2 22.41 3.91 16.73
CA ILE A 2 21.77 4.21 15.44
C ILE A 2 21.32 5.67 15.52
N PRO A 3 21.62 6.53 14.53
CA PRO A 3 21.25 7.94 14.59
C PRO A 3 19.72 8.07 14.57
N ALA A 4 19.20 8.90 15.47
CA ALA A 4 17.76 9.14 15.65
C ALA A 4 17.08 9.75 14.42
N GLU A 5 17.85 10.25 13.45
CA GLU A 5 17.35 10.85 12.20
C GLU A 5 16.70 9.82 11.26
N ALA A 6 17.25 8.61 11.16
CA ALA A 6 16.70 7.57 10.27
C ALA A 6 15.30 7.08 10.70
N SER A 7 15.00 7.12 11.99
CA SER A 7 13.68 6.73 12.52
C SER A 7 12.62 7.80 12.30
N ALA A 8 13.00 9.08 12.27
CA ALA A 8 12.08 10.18 11.96
C ALA A 8 11.70 10.17 10.48
N GLU A 9 12.69 10.05 9.58
CA GLU A 9 12.47 10.02 8.12
C GLU A 9 11.62 8.81 7.68
N GLN A 10 11.88 7.62 8.23
CA GLN A 10 11.07 6.42 7.95
C GLN A 10 9.63 6.56 8.44
N SER A 11 9.42 7.24 9.57
CA SER A 11 8.09 7.49 10.14
C SER A 11 7.31 8.51 9.30
N GLU A 12 7.99 9.56 8.80
CA GLU A 12 7.42 10.57 7.92
C GLU A 12 7.06 10.00 6.55
N GLU A 13 7.94 9.18 5.96
CA GLU A 13 7.70 8.52 4.68
C GLU A 13 6.53 7.53 4.77
N SER A 14 6.48 6.75 5.85
CA SER A 14 5.36 5.83 6.13
C SER A 14 4.04 6.57 6.33
N GLY A 15 4.04 7.69 7.06
CA GLY A 15 2.87 8.52 7.27
C GLY A 15 2.36 9.17 5.97
N LYS A 16 3.27 9.62 5.11
CA LYS A 16 2.93 10.15 3.79
C LYS A 16 2.31 9.07 2.89
N LEU A 17 2.87 7.87 2.89
CA LEU A 17 2.33 6.74 2.13
C LEU A 17 0.91 6.38 2.62
N GLU A 18 0.69 6.32 3.92
CA GLU A 18 -0.63 6.04 4.51
C GLU A 18 -1.67 7.08 4.07
N ALA A 19 -1.32 8.37 4.10
CA ALA A 19 -2.21 9.45 3.67
C ALA A 19 -2.53 9.38 2.16
N MET A 20 -1.59 8.93 1.33
CA MET A 20 -1.84 8.68 -0.09
C MET A 20 -2.78 7.50 -0.31
N LEU A 21 -2.65 6.43 0.49
CA LEU A 21 -3.54 5.28 0.46
C LEU A 21 -4.97 5.63 0.90
N ASP A 22 -5.14 6.60 1.80
CA ASP A 22 -6.47 7.10 2.23
C ASP A 22 -7.25 7.79 1.11
N GLN A 23 -6.58 8.27 0.06
CA GLN A 23 -7.25 8.86 -1.11
C GLN A 23 -7.75 7.79 -2.11
N LEU A 24 -7.34 6.54 -1.94
CA LEU A 24 -7.74 5.45 -2.82
C LEU A 24 -9.07 4.82 -2.38
N PRO A 25 -9.82 4.19 -3.32
CA PRO A 25 -10.98 3.38 -2.96
C PRO A 25 -10.59 2.28 -1.95
N ALA A 26 -11.44 2.01 -0.96
CA ALA A 26 -11.13 1.14 0.19
C ALA A 26 -10.49 -0.21 -0.19
N ASN A 27 -11.00 -0.88 -1.22
CA ASN A 27 -10.47 -2.17 -1.68
C ASN A 27 -9.09 -2.05 -2.36
N GLN A 28 -8.80 -0.91 -2.99
CA GLN A 28 -7.51 -0.63 -3.62
C GLN A 28 -6.47 -0.24 -2.56
N ALA A 29 -6.86 0.55 -1.56
CA ALA A 29 -6.02 0.87 -0.42
C ALA A 29 -5.66 -0.40 0.37
N ALA A 30 -6.65 -1.25 0.67
CA ALA A 30 -6.45 -2.46 1.46
C ALA A 30 -5.42 -3.42 0.85
N VAL A 31 -5.47 -3.66 -0.47
CA VAL A 31 -4.49 -4.57 -1.11
C VAL A 31 -3.07 -3.99 -1.07
N LEU A 32 -2.91 -2.66 -1.19
CA LEU A 32 -1.60 -2.02 -1.09
C LEU A 32 -1.08 -1.97 0.34
N ARG A 33 -1.93 -1.76 1.35
CA ARG A 33 -1.53 -1.81 2.77
C ARG A 33 -0.95 -3.18 3.12
N LEU A 34 -1.70 -4.24 2.80
CA LEU A 34 -1.26 -5.61 3.05
C LEU A 34 0.03 -5.93 2.28
N HIS A 35 0.14 -5.51 1.02
CA HIS A 35 1.30 -5.83 0.20
C HIS A 35 2.56 -5.04 0.56
N ILE A 36 2.43 -3.72 0.74
CA ILE A 36 3.56 -2.79 0.85
C ILE A 36 3.94 -2.52 2.30
N LEU A 37 2.96 -2.30 3.18
CA LEU A 37 3.23 -1.96 4.58
C LEU A 37 3.47 -3.20 5.43
N GLU A 38 2.68 -4.24 5.19
CA GLU A 38 2.79 -5.50 5.94
C GLU A 38 3.69 -6.54 5.24
N GLY A 39 4.10 -6.28 3.99
CA GLY A 39 5.03 -7.14 3.25
C GLY A 39 4.44 -8.48 2.77
N LEU A 40 3.11 -8.63 2.77
CA LEU A 40 2.46 -9.84 2.28
C LEU A 40 2.63 -9.97 0.77
N SER A 41 2.68 -11.19 0.25
CA SER A 41 2.50 -11.39 -1.20
C SER A 41 1.08 -11.01 -1.63
N ILE A 42 0.89 -10.66 -2.91
CA ILE A 42 -0.44 -10.37 -3.48
C ILE A 42 -1.42 -11.53 -3.26
N ARG A 43 -0.92 -12.77 -3.27
CA ARG A 43 -1.72 -13.95 -2.94
C ARG A 43 -2.19 -13.95 -1.49
N GLN A 44 -1.31 -13.69 -0.54
CA GLN A 44 -1.68 -13.61 0.88
C GLN A 44 -2.62 -12.43 1.15
N ALA A 45 -2.41 -11.28 0.48
CA ALA A 45 -3.32 -10.16 0.54
C ALA A 45 -4.72 -10.51 -0.01
N ALA A 46 -4.78 -11.25 -1.12
CA ALA A 46 -6.05 -11.73 -1.68
C ALA A 46 -6.80 -12.65 -0.71
N GLU A 47 -6.08 -13.58 -0.08
CA GLU A 47 -6.61 -14.49 0.94
C GLU A 47 -7.13 -13.72 2.17
N ALA A 48 -6.36 -12.75 2.67
CA ALA A 48 -6.74 -11.88 3.79
C ALA A 48 -7.98 -11.01 3.48
N MET A 49 -8.12 -10.57 2.22
CA MET A 49 -9.26 -9.79 1.75
C MET A 49 -10.48 -10.65 1.36
N GLY A 50 -10.35 -11.98 1.34
CA GLY A 50 -11.42 -12.87 0.90
C GLY A 50 -11.78 -12.74 -0.59
N VAL A 51 -10.80 -12.36 -1.43
CA VAL A 51 -11.00 -12.19 -2.89
C VAL A 51 -10.11 -13.13 -3.70
N SER A 52 -10.42 -13.29 -4.99
CA SER A 52 -9.56 -14.08 -5.88
C SER A 52 -8.22 -13.38 -6.13
N HIS A 53 -7.17 -14.16 -6.41
CA HIS A 53 -5.85 -13.65 -6.76
C HIS A 53 -5.90 -12.66 -7.94
N THR A 54 -6.68 -12.96 -8.98
CA THR A 54 -6.89 -12.07 -10.13
C THR A 54 -7.55 -10.75 -9.73
N THR A 55 -8.50 -10.80 -8.79
CA THR A 55 -9.16 -9.60 -8.25
C THR A 55 -8.15 -8.73 -7.50
N ALA A 56 -7.33 -9.32 -6.63
CA ALA A 56 -6.29 -8.61 -5.88
C ALA A 56 -5.27 -7.94 -6.81
N HIS A 57 -4.76 -8.65 -7.81
CA HIS A 57 -3.86 -8.06 -8.83
C HIS A 57 -4.51 -6.90 -9.58
N ARG A 58 -5.80 -7.01 -9.92
CA ARG A 58 -6.50 -5.90 -10.59
C ARG A 58 -6.65 -4.69 -9.68
N LEU A 59 -6.93 -4.91 -8.39
CA LEU A 59 -7.01 -3.85 -7.39
C LEU A 59 -5.65 -3.16 -7.24
N GLU A 60 -4.57 -3.93 -7.11
CA GLU A 60 -3.20 -3.42 -6.99
C GLU A 60 -2.79 -2.59 -8.20
N ARG A 61 -3.01 -3.10 -9.42
CA ARG A 61 -2.72 -2.35 -10.64
C ARG A 61 -3.49 -1.04 -10.75
N LYS A 62 -4.78 -1.02 -10.36
CA LYS A 62 -5.60 0.20 -10.36
C LYS A 62 -5.12 1.18 -9.30
N ALA A 63 -4.84 0.70 -8.10
CA ALA A 63 -4.32 1.48 -7.00
C ALA A 63 -3.01 2.18 -7.39
N LEU A 64 -2.05 1.43 -7.96
CA LEU A 64 -0.78 1.97 -8.43
C LEU A 64 -0.93 2.93 -9.60
N ALA A 65 -1.92 2.74 -10.49
CA ALA A 65 -2.19 3.68 -11.57
C ALA A 65 -2.73 5.01 -11.03
N SER A 66 -3.64 4.97 -10.05
CA SER A 66 -4.14 6.15 -9.35
C SER A 66 -3.04 6.90 -8.61
N LEU A 67 -2.20 6.18 -7.84
CA LEU A 67 -1.06 6.79 -7.15
C LEU A 67 -0.07 7.45 -8.12
N ARG A 68 0.20 6.82 -9.27
CA ARG A 68 1.05 7.41 -10.31
C ARG A 68 0.44 8.66 -10.94
N ALA A 69 -0.88 8.71 -11.11
CA ALA A 69 -1.56 9.87 -11.68
C ALA A 69 -1.54 11.08 -10.72
N GLU A 70 -1.59 10.85 -9.41
CA GLU A 70 -1.53 11.91 -8.39
C GLU A 70 -0.12 12.50 -8.24
N LEU A 71 0.92 11.75 -8.61
CA LEU A 71 2.33 12.15 -8.54
C LEU A 71 2.83 12.86 -9.81
N ALA A 72 2.02 12.91 -10.88
CA ALA A 72 2.38 13.49 -12.18
C ALA A 72 1.90 14.94 -12.30
#